data_AF-A0A1J5WLI5-F1
#
_entry.id   AF-A0A1J5WLI5-F1
#
_cell.length_a   1.000
_cell.length_b   1.000
_cell.length_c   1.000
_cell.angle_alpha   90.00
_cell.angle_beta   90.00
_cell.angle_gamma   90.00
#
_symmetry.space_group_name_H-M   'P 1'
#
loop_
_entity.id
_entity.type
_entity.pdbx_description
1 polymer ?
#
loop_
_entity_poly.entity_id
_entity_poly.type
_entity_poly.pdbx_seq_one_letter_code
_entity_poly.pdbx_strand_id
1 'polypeptide(L)' 'MPGEDDGTTYICGDCGMENELRMKDVIRCQNCGYRIMFKKRTTRIVQFEAR' A
#
# COMPACT_ATOMS: atom_id res chain seq x y z
N MET A 1 -7.88 1.96 -22.52
CA MET A 1 -9.07 1.28 -21.99
C MET A 1 -9.18 1.68 -20.52
N PRO A 2 -10.32 2.18 -20.04
CA PRO A 2 -10.39 2.80 -18.73
C PRO A 2 -10.51 1.74 -17.63
N GLY A 3 -9.59 1.79 -16.67
CA GLY A 3 -9.76 1.17 -15.35
C GLY A 3 -9.23 -0.24 -15.20
N GLU A 4 -7.92 -0.43 -15.34
CA GLU A 4 -7.28 -1.54 -14.63
C GLU A 4 -7.14 -1.11 -13.18
N ASP A 5 -7.96 -1.72 -12.31
CA ASP A 5 -7.81 -1.67 -10.86
C ASP A 5 -6.53 -2.44 -10.49
N ASP A 6 -5.37 -1.87 -10.81
CA ASP A 6 -4.05 -2.39 -10.44
C ASP A 6 -3.98 -2.37 -8.91
N GLY A 7 -4.12 -3.56 -8.32
CA GLY A 7 -4.15 -3.75 -6.87
C GLY A 7 -2.94 -3.07 -6.25
N THR A 8 -3.16 -2.06 -5.41
CA THR A 8 -2.05 -1.33 -4.80
C THR A 8 -1.49 -2.16 -3.65
N THR A 9 -0.18 -2.38 -3.65
CA THR A 9 0.51 -3.05 -2.54
C THR A 9 0.63 -2.11 -1.34
N TYR A 10 0.02 -2.52 -0.23
CA TYR A 10 0.12 -1.86 1.07
C TYR A 10 0.91 -2.72 2.05
N ILE A 11 1.58 -2.09 3.01
CA ILE A 11 2.39 -2.72 4.03
C ILE A 11 1.63 -2.59 5.35
N CYS A 12 1.39 -3.69 6.05
CA CYS A 12 0.75 -3.64 7.36
C CYS A 12 1.68 -2.94 8.39
N GLY A 13 1.11 -2.07 9.22
CA GLY A 13 1.89 -1.31 10.20
C GLY A 13 2.43 -2.13 11.39
N ASP A 14 1.89 -3.32 11.64
CA ASP A 14 2.27 -4.16 12.79
C ASP A 14 3.17 -5.34 12.36
N CYS A 15 2.75 -6.09 11.35
CA CYS A 15 3.51 -7.27 10.89
C CYS A 15 4.45 -6.99 9.71
N GLY A 16 4.41 -5.79 9.12
CA GLY A 16 5.24 -5.42 7.96
C GLY A 16 4.92 -6.20 6.68
N MET A 17 3.88 -7.04 6.66
CA MET A 17 3.52 -7.82 5.48
C MET A 17 2.86 -6.97 4.40
N GLU A 18 3.23 -7.29 3.17
CA GLU A 18 2.62 -6.75 1.96
C GLU A 18 1.24 -7.38 1.75
N ASN A 19 0.23 -6.54 1.56
CA ASN A 19 -1.14 -6.91 1.25
C ASN A 19 -1.54 -6.17 -0.03
N GLU A 20 -2.04 -6.89 -1.02
CA GLU A 20 -2.58 -6.31 -2.25
C GLU A 20 -4.05 -5.97 -2.00
N LEU A 21 -4.40 -4.67 -1.99
CA LEU A 21 -5.78 -4.23 -1.83
C LEU A 21 -6.27 -3.52 -3.08
N ARG A 22 -7.51 -3.84 -3.48
CA ARG A 22 -8.22 -3.14 -4.56
C ARG A 22 -9.08 -2.02 -3.97
N MET A 23 -9.45 -1.05 -4.82
CA MET A 23 -10.42 -0.03 -4.44
C MET A 23 -11.76 -0.71 -4.11
N LYS A 24 -12.18 -0.62 -2.84
CA LYS A 24 -13.40 -1.20 -2.20
C LYS A 24 -13.18 -2.45 -1.34
N ASP A 25 -11.99 -3.01 -1.28
CA ASP A 25 -11.70 -4.11 -0.34
C ASP A 25 -11.60 -3.64 1.12
N VAL A 26 -11.94 -4.52 2.06
CA VAL A 26 -11.86 -4.23 3.49
C VAL A 26 -10.40 -4.25 3.94
N ILE A 27 -9.94 -3.16 4.57
CA ILE A 27 -8.58 -3.04 5.09
C ILE A 27 -8.42 -3.91 6.34
N ARG A 28 -7.99 -5.16 6.14
CA ARG A 28 -7.63 -6.12 7.20
C ARG A 28 -6.38 -6.88 6.79
N CYS A 29 -5.38 -6.88 7.66
CA CYS A 29 -4.23 -7.75 7.46
C CYS A 29 -4.63 -9.21 7.70
N GLN A 30 -4.24 -10.11 6.78
CA GLN A 30 -4.53 -11.54 6.85
C GLN A 30 -3.90 -12.25 8.06
N ASN A 31 -2.84 -11.67 8.66
CA ASN A 31 -2.05 -12.36 9.68
C ASN A 31 -2.23 -11.82 11.11
N CYS A 32 -2.54 -10.53 11.27
CA CYS A 32 -2.67 -9.88 12.58
C CYS A 32 -4.03 -9.22 12.82
N GLY A 33 -4.91 -9.14 11.80
CA GLY A 33 -6.21 -8.47 11.91
C GLY A 33 -6.11 -6.95 12.08
N TYR A 34 -4.91 -6.37 12.04
CA TYR A 34 -4.69 -4.94 12.14
C TYR A 34 -5.25 -4.21 10.90
N ARG A 35 -5.77 -3.00 11.12
CA ARG A 35 -6.53 -2.23 10.11
C ARG A 35 -5.77 -1.03 9.55
N ILE A 36 -4.55 -0.79 10.02
CA ILE A 36 -3.70 0.29 9.54
C ILE A 36 -2.64 -0.30 8.61
N MET A 37 -2.60 0.22 7.39
CA MET A 37 -1.61 -0.14 6.40
C MET A 37 -1.01 1.12 5.75
N PHE A 38 0.28 1.04 5.41
CA PHE A 38 1.04 2.08 4.74
C PHE A 38 1.16 1.78 3.26
N LYS A 39 1.15 2.80 2.41
CA LYS A 39 1.43 2.61 0.98
C LYS A 39 2.94 2.38 0.79
N LYS A 40 3.31 1.42 -0.06
CA LYS A 40 4.72 1.20 -0.42
C LYS A 40 5.32 2.47 -1.05
N ARG A 41 6.58 2.77 -0.72
CA ARG A 41 7.31 3.90 -1.31
C ARG A 41 7.38 3.73 -2.83
N THR A 42 7.28 4.83 -3.57
CA THR A 42 7.52 4.80 -5.02
C THR A 42 8.97 4.40 -5.32
N THR A 43 9.17 3.58 -6.35
CA THR A 43 10.51 3.22 -6.85
C THR A 43 11.13 4.33 -7.71
N ARG A 44 10.34 5.35 -8.06
CA ARG A 44 10.82 6.49 -8.83
C ARG A 44 11.72 7.38 -7.96
N ILE A 45 12.85 7.79 -8.52
CA ILE A 45 13.78 8.72 -7.86
C ILE A 45 13.09 10.08 -7.76
N VAL A 46 13.04 10.63 -6.56
CA VAL A 46 12.53 11.99 -6.31
C VAL A 46 13.70 12.87 -5.94
N GLN A 47 13.93 13.92 -6.71
CA GLN A 47 14.97 14.93 -6.46
C GLN A 47 14.38 16.05 -5.61
N PHE A 48 15.06 16.40 -4.52
CA PHE A 48 14.67 17.49 -3.63
C PHE A 48 15.79 18.53 -3.57
N GLU A 49 15.42 19.81 -3.53
CA GLU A 49 16.32 20.94 -3.32
C GLU A 49 16.31 21.31 -1.83
N ALA A 50 17.47 21.47 -1.21
CA ALA A 50 17.56 21.94 0.17
C ALA A 50 17.50 23.47 0.16
N ARG A 51 16.33 24.03 0.43
CA ARG A 51 16.09 25.46 0.52
C ARG A 51 15.58 25.85 1.90
#